data_AF-A0A3N7CR45-F1
#
_entry.id   AF-A0A3N7CR45-F1
#
_cell.length_a   1.000
_cell.length_b   1.000
_cell.length_c   1.000
_cell.angle_alpha   90.00
_cell.angle_beta   90.00
_cell.angle_gamma   90.00
#
_symmetry.space_group_name_H-M   'P 1'
#
loop_
_entity.id
_entity.type
_entity.pdbx_description
1 polymer ?
#
loop_
_entity_poly.entity_id
_entity_poly.type
_entity_poly.pdbx_seq_one_letter_code
_entity_poly.pdbx_strand_id
1 'polypeptide(L)'
;MKKTLTLILIAIITIGSIYALVVYIKMDGFSFAWILNFLLMLFVVFFTDALKSPLASPYYNEKGWEQRGKIYEHLGINLFRKLLVWIGWEKVIRKTNPIEKNTNALMNLYYRTKKSELDHLIILVIVLGFNIFVAFKFGLIKSLSLLILNVLFNLYPIFLQRYNRPRIKRALNLSQRR
;
A
#
# COMPACT_ATOMS: atom_id res chain seq x y z
N MET A 1 -14.47 22.03 8.63
CA MET A 1 -13.31 22.64 9.32
C MET A 1 -12.44 21.63 10.04
N LYS A 2 -12.95 20.82 11.00
CA LYS A 2 -12.15 19.81 11.74
C LYS A 2 -11.42 18.81 10.82
N LYS A 3 -12.11 18.19 9.85
CA LYS A 3 -11.52 17.25 8.88
C LYS A 3 -10.37 17.87 8.08
N THR A 4 -10.58 19.04 7.50
CA THR A 4 -9.57 19.76 6.71
C THR A 4 -8.35 20.10 7.54
N LEU A 5 -8.56 20.57 8.78
CA LEU A 5 -7.47 20.84 9.72
C LEU A 5 -6.67 19.57 10.05
N THR A 6 -7.35 18.44 10.30
CA THR A 6 -6.68 17.15 10.53
C THR A 6 -5.82 16.73 9.33
N LEU A 7 -6.34 16.85 8.10
CA LEU A 7 -5.58 16.50 6.89
C LEU A 7 -4.35 17.40 6.70
N ILE A 8 -4.50 18.71 6.92
CA ILE A 8 -3.39 19.66 6.86
C ILE A 8 -2.35 19.33 7.92
N LEU A 9 -2.76 19.04 9.15
CA LEU A 9 -1.85 18.70 10.23
C LEU A 9 -1.07 17.41 9.93
N ILE A 10 -1.75 16.36 9.44
CA ILE A 10 -1.08 15.12 9.01
C ILE A 10 -0.04 15.43 7.92
N ALA A 11 -0.39 16.23 6.91
CA ALA A 11 0.52 16.59 5.83
C ALA A 11 1.75 17.37 6.35
N ILE A 12 1.56 18.37 7.21
CA ILE A 12 2.65 19.15 7.81
C ILE A 12 3.58 18.25 8.63
N ILE A 13 3.01 17.40 9.50
CA ILE A 13 3.81 16.46 10.30
C ILE A 13 4.55 15.47 9.40
N THR A 14 3.92 15.00 8.33
CA THR A 14 4.57 14.09 7.36
C THR A 14 5.76 14.76 6.70
N ILE A 15 5.59 15.99 6.19
CA ILE A 15 6.66 16.77 5.55
C ILE A 15 7.79 17.05 6.54
N GLY A 16 7.46 17.50 7.76
CA GLY A 16 8.45 17.74 8.82
C GLY A 16 9.21 16.47 9.21
N SER A 17 8.53 15.33 9.28
CA SER A 17 9.17 14.03 9.58
C SER A 17 10.08 13.55 8.46
N ILE A 18 9.69 13.73 7.20
CA ILE A 18 10.51 13.41 6.03
C ILE A 18 11.73 14.35 5.98
N TYR A 19 11.54 15.64 6.24
CA TYR A 19 12.63 16.61 6.29
C TYR A 19 13.64 16.23 7.38
N ALA A 20 13.18 15.93 8.60
CA ALA A 20 14.04 15.44 9.67
C ALA A 20 14.78 14.16 9.26
N LEU A 21 14.09 13.20 8.62
CA LEU A 21 14.72 11.97 8.13
C LEU A 21 15.85 12.25 7.14
N VAL A 22 15.63 13.16 6.19
CA VAL A 22 16.63 13.58 5.18
C VAL A 22 17.83 14.28 5.81
N VAL A 23 17.62 15.08 6.86
CA VAL A 23 18.68 15.80 7.57
C VAL A 23 19.53 14.87 8.43
N TYR A 24 18.90 13.96 9.17
CA TYR A 24 19.58 13.15 10.19
C TYR A 24 20.06 11.78 9.68
N ILE A 25 19.48 11.24 8.60
CA ILE A 25 19.83 9.93 8.05
C ILE A 25 20.34 10.06 6.61
N LYS A 26 21.47 9.43 6.33
CA LYS A 26 22.06 9.41 4.99
C LYS A 26 21.11 8.77 3.97
N MET A 27 20.73 9.56 2.96
CA MET A 27 19.75 9.15 1.94
C MET A 27 20.20 7.99 1.06
N ASP A 28 21.51 7.74 0.95
CA ASP A 28 22.10 6.67 0.14
C ASP A 28 22.23 5.32 0.91
N GLY A 29 21.69 5.25 2.13
CA GLY A 29 21.74 4.08 2.99
C GLY A 29 20.44 3.28 3.04
N PHE A 30 20.57 1.98 3.31
CA PHE A 30 19.43 1.08 3.54
C PHE A 30 18.49 1.57 4.65
N SER A 31 19.04 2.14 5.74
CA SER A 31 18.26 2.68 6.85
C SER A 31 17.30 3.79 6.41
N PHE A 32 17.75 4.69 5.51
CA PHE A 32 16.87 5.72 4.96
C PHE A 32 15.71 5.09 4.18
N ALA A 33 16.02 4.13 3.29
CA ALA A 33 15.02 3.44 2.51
C ALA A 33 13.99 2.70 3.36
N TRP A 34 14.45 2.02 4.41
CA TRP A 34 13.59 1.31 5.35
C TRP A 34 12.69 2.28 6.11
N ILE A 35 13.28 3.28 6.78
CA ILE A 35 12.54 4.23 7.62
C ILE A 35 11.55 5.04 6.78
N LEU A 36 11.96 5.51 5.60
CA LEU A 36 11.06 6.29 4.72
C LEU A 36 9.81 5.51 4.35
N ASN A 37 9.93 4.23 3.98
CA ASN A 37 8.78 3.40 3.63
C ASN A 37 7.81 3.23 4.81
N PHE A 38 8.30 2.86 5.99
CA PHE A 38 7.43 2.67 7.16
C PHE A 38 6.85 3.99 7.69
N LEU A 39 7.62 5.08 7.65
CA LEU A 39 7.16 6.42 8.00
C LEU A 39 5.99 6.85 7.10
N LEU A 40 6.15 6.67 5.79
CA LEU A 40 5.09 6.97 4.82
C LEU A 40 3.88 6.06 4.99
N MET A 41 4.07 4.76 5.24
CA MET A 41 2.96 3.84 5.55
C MET A 41 2.13 4.33 6.73
N LEU A 42 2.79 4.75 7.82
CA LEU A 42 2.12 5.28 9.00
C LEU A 42 1.25 6.49 8.65
N PHE A 43 1.84 7.51 8.03
CA PHE A 43 1.13 8.76 7.75
C PHE A 43 0.07 8.64 6.66
N VAL A 44 0.35 7.87 5.60
CA VAL A 44 -0.60 7.69 4.50
C VAL A 44 -1.83 6.94 4.97
N VAL A 45 -1.69 5.90 5.82
CA VAL A 45 -2.85 5.19 6.39
C VAL A 45 -3.74 6.15 7.17
N PHE A 46 -3.17 6.98 8.05
CA PHE A 46 -3.93 7.99 8.80
C PHE A 46 -4.56 9.04 7.89
N PHE A 47 -3.82 9.48 6.87
CA PHE A 47 -4.32 10.47 5.91
C PHE A 47 -5.53 9.94 5.15
N THR A 48 -5.46 8.73 4.59
CA THR A 48 -6.57 8.15 3.81
C THR A 48 -7.73 7.71 4.68
N ASP A 49 -7.49 7.31 5.93
CA ASP A 49 -8.56 7.07 6.92
C ASP A 49 -9.28 8.37 7.29
N ALA A 50 -8.55 9.48 7.48
CA ALA A 50 -9.15 10.79 7.72
C ALA A 50 -9.91 11.32 6.48
N LEU A 51 -9.41 11.02 5.27
CA LEU A 51 -10.04 11.43 4.02
C LEU A 51 -11.39 10.74 3.78
N LYS A 52 -11.53 9.46 4.15
CA LYS A 52 -12.74 8.63 3.93
C LYS A 52 -13.24 8.69 2.47
N SER A 53 -12.34 8.51 1.51
CA SER A 53 -12.70 8.52 0.09
C SER A 53 -13.65 7.36 -0.24
N PRO A 54 -14.69 7.55 -1.09
CA PRO A 54 -15.58 6.47 -1.49
C PRO A 54 -14.92 5.44 -2.42
N LEU A 55 -13.75 5.74 -3.00
CA LEU A 55 -12.99 4.85 -3.88
C LEU A 55 -13.84 4.27 -5.03
N ALA A 56 -14.69 5.11 -5.62
CA ALA A 56 -15.66 4.76 -6.66
C ALA A 56 -15.08 4.79 -8.09
N SER A 57 -13.81 5.16 -8.25
CA SER A 57 -13.18 5.27 -9.57
C SER A 57 -13.17 3.94 -10.34
N PRO A 58 -13.42 3.94 -11.67
CA PRO A 58 -13.26 2.77 -12.54
C PRO A 58 -11.84 2.18 -12.55
N TYR A 59 -10.84 2.92 -12.05
CA TYR A 59 -9.48 2.46 -11.85
C TYR A 59 -9.41 1.14 -11.05
N TYR A 60 -10.28 0.99 -10.04
CA TYR A 60 -10.31 -0.20 -9.18
C TYR A 60 -11.00 -1.42 -9.81
N ASN A 61 -11.65 -1.26 -10.97
CA ASN A 61 -12.20 -2.40 -11.67
C ASN A 61 -11.07 -3.26 -12.23
N GLU A 62 -11.27 -4.58 -12.18
CA GLU A 62 -10.41 -5.55 -12.85
C GLU A 62 -10.27 -5.17 -14.32
N LYS A 63 -9.05 -5.24 -14.85
CA LYS A 63 -8.76 -4.91 -16.23
C LYS A 63 -8.60 -6.18 -17.05
N GLY A 64 -9.00 -6.15 -18.33
CA GLY A 64 -8.90 -7.33 -19.20
C GLY A 64 -7.47 -7.90 -19.30
N TRP A 65 -6.46 -7.02 -19.27
CA TRP A 65 -5.06 -7.42 -19.27
C TRP A 65 -4.63 -8.14 -17.99
N GLU A 66 -5.34 -8.01 -16.87
CA GLU A 66 -4.99 -8.71 -15.62
C GLU A 66 -5.26 -10.22 -15.70
N GLN A 67 -5.97 -10.69 -16.74
CA GLN A 67 -6.22 -12.10 -17.04
C GLN A 67 -6.72 -12.90 -15.83
N ARG A 68 -7.70 -12.38 -15.08
CA ARG A 68 -8.22 -13.02 -13.86
C ARG A 68 -7.17 -13.23 -12.76
N GLY A 69 -6.14 -12.41 -12.77
CA GLY A 69 -5.04 -12.43 -11.82
C GLY A 69 -3.84 -13.29 -12.24
N LYS A 70 -3.89 -13.94 -13.41
CA LYS A 70 -2.77 -14.78 -13.91
C LYS A 70 -1.48 -13.98 -14.04
N ILE A 71 -1.53 -12.72 -14.47
CA ILE A 71 -0.31 -11.90 -14.58
C ILE A 71 0.39 -11.78 -13.23
N TYR A 72 -0.36 -11.55 -12.15
CA TYR A 72 0.21 -11.44 -10.81
C TYR A 72 0.82 -12.77 -10.33
N GLU A 73 0.26 -13.92 -10.75
CA GLU A 73 0.83 -15.24 -10.48
C GLU A 73 2.20 -15.42 -11.13
N HIS A 74 2.35 -15.03 -12.40
CA HIS A 74 3.63 -15.05 -13.12
C HIS A 74 4.65 -14.07 -12.52
N LEU A 75 4.19 -12.93 -11.99
CA LEU A 75 5.00 -11.97 -11.25
C LEU A 75 5.32 -12.43 -9.81
N GLY A 76 5.03 -13.67 -9.44
CA GLY A 76 5.43 -14.23 -8.16
C GLY A 76 4.56 -13.83 -6.96
N ILE A 77 3.31 -13.38 -7.17
CA ILE A 77 2.44 -12.98 -6.05
C ILE A 77 2.19 -14.10 -5.04
N ASN A 78 2.27 -15.36 -5.47
CA ASN A 78 2.12 -16.52 -4.60
C ASN A 78 3.32 -16.67 -3.64
N LEU A 79 4.53 -16.34 -4.08
CA LEU A 79 5.71 -16.28 -3.21
C LEU A 79 5.56 -15.16 -2.20
N PHE A 80 5.17 -13.97 -2.65
CA PHE A 80 4.92 -12.83 -1.77
C PHE A 80 3.86 -13.14 -0.71
N ARG A 81 2.75 -13.79 -1.09
CA ARG A 81 1.72 -14.21 -0.14
C ARG A 81 2.26 -15.18 0.90
N LYS A 82 3.03 -16.20 0.48
CA LYS A 82 3.66 -17.15 1.41
C LYS A 82 4.63 -16.44 2.37
N LEU A 83 5.41 -15.48 1.87
CA LEU A 83 6.30 -14.66 2.70
C LEU A 83 5.51 -13.90 3.77
N LEU A 84 4.40 -13.25 3.42
CA LEU A 84 3.55 -12.54 4.39
C LEU A 84 2.97 -13.47 5.46
N VAL A 85 2.59 -14.70 5.10
CA VAL A 85 2.14 -15.72 6.07
C VAL A 85 3.29 -16.12 6.98
N TRP A 86 4.47 -16.38 6.41
CA TRP A 86 5.64 -16.85 7.14
C TRP A 86 6.14 -15.85 8.18
N ILE A 87 6.21 -14.56 7.82
CA ILE A 87 6.59 -13.49 8.76
C ILE A 87 5.47 -13.13 9.76
N GLY A 88 4.32 -13.81 9.69
CA GLY A 88 3.19 -13.60 10.60
C GLY A 88 2.35 -12.36 10.31
N TRP A 89 2.56 -11.69 9.16
CA TRP A 89 1.82 -10.48 8.79
C TRP A 89 0.30 -10.72 8.70
N GLU A 90 -0.10 -11.89 8.19
CA GLU A 90 -1.52 -12.28 8.14
C GLU A 90 -2.16 -12.30 9.54
N LYS A 91 -1.43 -12.77 10.56
CA LYS A 91 -1.93 -12.83 11.94
C LYS A 91 -2.16 -11.42 12.50
N VAL A 92 -1.27 -10.48 12.18
CA VAL A 92 -1.40 -9.06 12.59
C VAL A 92 -2.63 -8.42 11.92
N ILE A 93 -2.81 -8.64 10.61
CA ILE A 93 -3.97 -8.11 9.88
C ILE A 93 -5.28 -8.69 10.41
N ARG A 94 -5.34 -10.01 10.65
CA ARG A 94 -6.56 -10.67 11.15
C ARG A 94 -6.99 -10.20 12.53
N LYS A 95 -6.05 -9.81 13.40
CA LYS A 95 -6.37 -9.22 14.72
C LYS A 95 -7.08 -7.87 14.59
N THR A 96 -6.67 -7.05 13.62
CA THR A 96 -7.26 -5.73 13.40
C THR A 96 -8.49 -5.77 12.49
N ASN A 97 -8.63 -6.82 11.69
CA ASN A 97 -9.72 -7.02 10.74
C ASN A 97 -10.20 -8.48 10.77
N PRO A 98 -11.03 -8.85 11.77
CA PRO A 98 -11.58 -10.19 11.84
C PRO A 98 -12.43 -10.51 10.60
N ILE A 99 -12.22 -11.70 10.05
CA ILE A 99 -12.97 -12.18 8.88
C ILE A 99 -14.28 -12.79 9.40
N GLU A 100 -15.31 -11.97 9.50
CA GLU A 100 -16.66 -12.45 9.78
C GLU A 100 -17.33 -12.96 8.51
N LYS A 101 -18.21 -13.95 8.64
CA LYS A 101 -18.94 -14.57 7.53
C LYS A 101 -20.26 -13.85 7.23
N ASN A 102 -20.24 -12.52 7.19
CA ASN A 102 -21.43 -11.73 6.84
C ASN A 102 -21.15 -10.78 5.67
N THR A 103 -22.23 -10.34 5.00
CA THR A 103 -22.17 -9.47 3.83
C THR A 103 -21.46 -8.14 4.15
N ASN A 104 -21.65 -7.59 5.35
CA ASN A 104 -21.02 -6.33 5.77
C ASN A 104 -19.50 -6.45 5.90
N ALA A 105 -19.01 -7.57 6.44
CA ALA A 105 -17.58 -7.85 6.56
C ALA A 105 -16.93 -8.03 5.18
N LEU A 106 -17.61 -8.70 4.24
CA LEU A 106 -17.15 -8.81 2.85
C LEU A 106 -17.13 -7.44 2.14
N MET A 107 -18.12 -6.59 2.39
CA MET A 107 -18.17 -5.24 1.84
C MET A 107 -17.03 -4.36 2.39
N ASN A 108 -16.77 -4.44 3.70
CA ASN A 108 -15.65 -3.77 4.34
C ASN A 108 -14.30 -4.28 3.80
N LEU A 109 -14.13 -5.59 3.67
CA LEU A 109 -12.93 -6.19 3.08
C LEU A 109 -12.70 -5.71 1.64
N TYR A 110 -13.77 -5.68 0.83
CA TYR A 110 -13.71 -5.15 -0.53
C TYR A 110 -13.26 -3.69 -0.57
N TYR A 111 -13.83 -2.83 0.27
CA TYR A 111 -13.41 -1.43 0.40
C TYR A 111 -11.94 -1.31 0.84
N ARG A 112 -11.52 -2.10 1.84
CA ARG A 112 -10.14 -2.09 2.36
C ARG A 112 -9.12 -2.50 1.30
N THR A 113 -9.45 -3.40 0.37
CA THR A 113 -8.51 -3.70 -0.74
C THR A 113 -8.22 -2.48 -1.60
N LYS A 114 -9.24 -1.66 -1.88
CA LYS A 114 -9.06 -0.41 -2.65
C LYS A 114 -8.30 0.63 -1.84
N LYS A 115 -8.59 0.75 -0.55
CA LYS A 115 -7.89 1.69 0.33
C LYS A 115 -6.41 1.34 0.44
N SER A 116 -6.09 0.08 0.74
CA SER A 116 -4.71 -0.39 0.81
C SER A 116 -3.98 -0.23 -0.53
N GLU A 117 -4.65 -0.46 -1.67
CA GLU A 117 -4.08 -0.17 -2.98
C GLU A 117 -3.74 1.32 -3.14
N LEU A 118 -4.65 2.22 -2.73
CA LEU A 118 -4.40 3.67 -2.76
C LEU A 118 -3.24 4.07 -1.86
N ASP A 119 -3.20 3.53 -0.63
CA ASP A 119 -2.16 3.81 0.36
C ASP A 119 -0.79 3.49 -0.24
N HIS A 120 -0.62 2.26 -0.76
CA HIS A 120 0.63 1.86 -1.39
C HIS A 120 0.92 2.60 -2.70
N LEU A 121 -0.09 3.00 -3.48
CA LEU A 121 0.13 3.78 -4.70
C LEU A 121 0.71 5.17 -4.39
N ILE A 122 0.18 5.85 -3.38
CA ILE A 122 0.71 7.16 -2.93
C ILE A 122 2.16 7.01 -2.48
N ILE A 123 2.45 6.00 -1.66
CA ILE A 123 3.80 5.75 -1.15
C ILE A 123 4.75 5.39 -2.30
N LEU A 124 4.33 4.52 -3.23
CA LEU A 124 5.11 4.10 -4.39
C LEU A 124 5.61 5.31 -5.18
N VAL A 125 4.72 6.28 -5.46
CA VAL A 125 5.04 7.49 -6.23
C VAL A 125 6.00 8.40 -5.46
N ILE A 126 5.75 8.65 -4.17
CA ILE A 126 6.62 9.51 -3.34
C ILE A 126 8.03 8.89 -3.25
N VAL A 127 8.12 7.61 -2.92
CA VAL A 127 9.40 6.90 -2.78
C VAL A 127 10.12 6.80 -4.12
N LEU A 128 9.40 6.67 -5.24
CA LEU A 128 10.00 6.70 -6.57
C LEU A 128 10.64 8.06 -6.88
N GLY A 129 10.02 9.17 -6.45
CA GLY A 129 10.62 10.50 -6.55
C GLY A 129 11.94 10.61 -5.78
N PHE A 130 11.98 10.12 -4.54
CA PHE A 130 13.23 10.02 -3.77
C PHE A 130 14.25 9.10 -4.44
N ASN A 131 13.82 7.98 -5.02
CA ASN A 131 14.69 7.05 -5.72
C ASN A 131 15.37 7.69 -6.92
N ILE A 132 14.62 8.43 -7.73
CA ILE A 132 15.15 9.18 -8.87
C ILE A 132 16.18 10.21 -8.37
N PHE A 133 15.86 10.97 -7.33
CA PHE A 133 16.81 11.93 -6.75
C PHE A 133 18.09 11.27 -6.24
N VAL A 134 17.98 10.16 -5.49
CA VAL A 134 19.14 9.44 -4.95
C VAL A 134 19.97 8.84 -6.09
N ALA A 135 19.34 8.31 -7.13
CA ALA A 135 20.01 7.78 -8.32
C ALA A 135 20.84 8.87 -9.03
N PHE A 136 20.27 10.07 -9.20
CA PHE A 136 20.99 11.19 -9.82
C PHE A 136 22.12 11.74 -8.93
N LYS A 137 21.89 11.88 -7.61
CA LYS A 137 22.85 12.52 -6.70
C LYS A 137 23.96 11.59 -6.21
N PHE A 138 23.66 10.32 -5.99
CA PHE A 138 24.57 9.34 -5.36
C PHE A 138 24.86 8.12 -6.24
N GLY A 139 24.23 8.03 -7.42
CA GLY A 139 24.43 6.95 -8.39
C GLY A 139 23.43 5.80 -8.28
N LEU A 140 23.31 5.02 -9.36
CA LEU A 140 22.32 3.95 -9.49
C LEU A 140 22.46 2.88 -8.41
N ILE A 141 23.69 2.42 -8.13
CA ILE A 141 23.96 1.35 -7.15
C ILE A 141 23.44 1.75 -5.76
N LYS A 142 23.66 3.00 -5.36
CA LYS A 142 23.20 3.53 -4.07
C LYS A 142 21.68 3.62 -3.97
N SER A 143 21.00 3.88 -5.08
CA SER A 143 19.54 3.92 -5.13
C SER A 143 18.86 2.54 -5.06
N LEU A 144 19.59 1.44 -5.32
CA LEU A 144 18.99 0.10 -5.42
C LEU A 144 18.23 -0.32 -4.16
N SER A 145 18.76 0.00 -2.98
CA SER A 145 18.08 -0.34 -1.72
C SER A 145 16.69 0.28 -1.64
N LEU A 146 16.56 1.54 -2.05
CA LEU A 146 15.30 2.28 -2.08
C LEU A 146 14.35 1.72 -3.14
N LEU A 147 14.86 1.41 -4.33
CA LEU A 147 14.07 0.81 -5.41
C LEU A 147 13.53 -0.57 -5.03
N ILE A 148 14.39 -1.46 -4.52
CA ILE A 148 14.03 -2.82 -4.11
C ILE A 148 12.96 -2.78 -3.01
N LEU A 149 13.17 -1.95 -1.98
CA LEU A 149 12.17 -1.82 -0.91
C LEU A 149 10.88 -1.19 -1.42
N ASN A 150 10.92 -0.22 -2.34
CA ASN A 150 9.72 0.36 -2.91
C ASN A 150 8.89 -0.68 -3.69
N VAL A 151 9.57 -1.56 -4.43
CA VAL A 151 8.93 -2.67 -5.12
C VAL A 151 8.32 -3.65 -4.11
N LEU A 152 9.10 -4.10 -3.12
CA LEU A 152 8.66 -5.10 -2.14
C LEU A 152 7.52 -4.59 -1.24
N PHE A 153 7.60 -3.34 -0.80
CA PHE A 153 6.71 -2.76 0.20
C PHE A 153 5.53 -1.98 -0.38
N ASN A 154 5.55 -1.60 -1.66
CA ASN A 154 4.44 -0.85 -2.25
C ASN A 154 3.91 -1.51 -3.53
N LEU A 155 4.78 -1.89 -4.47
CA LEU A 155 4.31 -2.51 -5.72
C LEU A 155 3.68 -3.89 -5.50
N TYR A 156 4.33 -4.77 -4.74
CA TYR A 156 3.81 -6.10 -4.44
C TYR A 156 2.49 -6.07 -3.64
N PRO A 157 2.33 -5.19 -2.62
CA PRO A 157 1.03 -4.97 -2.00
C PRO A 157 -0.07 -4.49 -2.96
N ILE A 158 0.23 -3.58 -3.90
CA ILE A 158 -0.73 -3.19 -4.95
C ILE A 158 -1.17 -4.43 -5.75
N PHE A 159 -0.22 -5.26 -6.19
CA PHE A 159 -0.52 -6.50 -6.90
C PHE A 159 -1.35 -7.46 -6.05
N LEU A 160 -1.05 -7.56 -4.75
CA LEU A 160 -1.81 -8.40 -3.83
C LEU A 160 -3.27 -7.95 -3.74
N GLN A 161 -3.52 -6.64 -3.64
CA GLN A 161 -4.89 -6.12 -3.59
C GLN A 161 -5.62 -6.33 -4.92
N ARG A 162 -4.97 -6.07 -6.05
CA ARG A 162 -5.54 -6.30 -7.39
C ARG A 162 -5.83 -7.77 -7.66
N TYR A 163 -4.95 -8.66 -7.21
CA TYR A 163 -5.15 -10.10 -7.30
C TYR A 163 -6.32 -10.58 -6.42
N ASN A 164 -6.45 -10.10 -5.19
CA ASN A 164 -7.49 -10.57 -4.27
C ASN A 164 -8.88 -9.98 -4.54
N ARG A 165 -8.96 -8.72 -4.99
CA ARG A 165 -10.22 -7.98 -5.11
C ARG A 165 -11.29 -8.65 -5.99
N PRO A 166 -10.98 -9.23 -7.18
CA PRO A 166 -11.97 -9.96 -7.98
C PRO A 166 -12.55 -11.19 -7.27
N ARG A 167 -11.76 -11.87 -6.43
CA ARG A 167 -12.22 -13.02 -5.64
C ARG A 167 -13.19 -12.57 -4.55
N ILE A 168 -12.87 -11.48 -3.85
CA ILE A 168 -13.74 -10.88 -2.83
C ILE A 168 -15.04 -10.37 -3.45
N LYS A 169 -14.98 -9.71 -4.62
CA LYS A 169 -16.16 -9.24 -5.34
C LYS A 169 -17.12 -10.38 -5.70
N ARG A 170 -16.58 -11.51 -6.16
CA ARG A 170 -17.39 -12.72 -6.44
C ARG A 170 -18.07 -13.25 -5.18
N ALA A 171 -17.34 -13.33 -4.07
CA ALA A 171 -17.91 -13.77 -2.79
C ALA A 171 -19.02 -12.83 -2.30
N LEU A 172 -18.82 -11.51 -2.42
CA LEU A 172 -19.83 -10.50 -2.06
C LEU A 172 -21.11 -10.65 -2.89
N ASN A 173 -21.00 -10.81 -4.21
CA ASN A 173 -22.15 -11.01 -5.08
C ASN A 173 -22.94 -12.28 -4.75
N LEU A 174 -22.26 -13.35 -4.32
CA LEU A 174 -22.93 -14.58 -3.88
C LEU A 174 -23.62 -14.40 -2.53
N SER A 175 -23.00 -13.66 -1.61
CA SER A 175 -23.55 -13.38 -0.27
C SER A 175 -24.80 -12.50 -0.34
N GLN A 176 -24.90 -11.58 -1.31
CA GLN A 176 -26.06 -10.70 -1.49
C GLN A 176 -27.27 -11.39 -2.14
N ARG A 177 -27.08 -12.58 -2.73
CA ARG A 177 -28.15 -13.36 -3.37
C ARG A 177 -28.80 -14.37 -2.41
N ARG A 178 -28.26 -14.54 -1.21
CA ARG A 178 -28.80 -15.37 -0.14
C ARG A 178 -29.57 -14.50 0.83
#